data_AF-A0A9D8T656-F1
#
_entry.id   AF-A0A9D8T656-F1
#
_cell.length_a   1.000
_cell.length_b   1.000
_cell.length_c   1.000
_cell.angle_alpha   90.00
_cell.angle_beta   90.00
_cell.angle_gamma   90.00
#
_symmetry.space_group_name_H-M   'P 1'
#
loop_
_entity.id
_entity.type
_entity.pdbx_description
1 polymer ?
#
loop_
_entity_poly.entity_id
_entity_poly.type
_entity_poly.pdbx_seq_one_letter_code
_entity_poly.pdbx_strand_id
1 'polypeptide(L)'
;MKLLKNGLLYDGTGSEPYKADILIDGDKIAKIAPAIEAEETWEVVDVEGLSVSPGFIDAHSHNDWFAIKKHPAKYFEPFIRQGISSFVAGNCGISAPGFEADTPHEDKLGAGLFGYQATTGRYPTVSSFFEA
;
A
#
# COMPACT_ATOMS: atom_id res chain seq x y z
N MET A 1 14.78 -16.05 8.08
CA MET A 1 14.84 -14.59 8.26
C MET A 1 15.49 -13.96 7.05
N LYS A 2 15.31 -12.65 6.84
CA LYS A 2 15.93 -11.87 5.77
C LYS A 2 16.77 -10.74 6.35
N LEU A 3 18.00 -10.57 5.89
CA LEU A 3 18.92 -9.55 6.35
C LEU A 3 19.29 -8.61 5.20
N LEU A 4 19.01 -7.31 5.36
CA LEU A 4 19.50 -6.26 4.49
C LEU A 4 20.80 -5.71 5.09
N LYS A 5 21.91 -5.71 4.35
CA LYS A 5 23.23 -5.25 4.84
C LYS A 5 23.68 -3.94 4.23
N ASN A 6 24.44 -3.17 5.00
CA ASN A 6 25.18 -1.98 4.56
C ASN A 6 24.32 -0.84 4.00
N GLY A 7 23.03 -0.79 4.34
CA GLY A 7 22.12 0.23 3.84
C GLY A 7 22.35 1.59 4.49
N LEU A 8 22.10 2.66 3.74
CA LEU A 8 21.93 4.00 4.31
C LEU A 8 20.46 4.17 4.72
N LEU A 9 20.17 4.07 6.01
CA LEU A 9 18.82 4.05 6.55
C LEU A 9 18.27 5.45 6.78
N TYR A 10 17.11 5.70 6.18
CA TYR A 10 16.21 6.82 6.45
C TYR A 10 15.01 6.26 7.23
N ASP A 11 14.97 6.43 8.55
CA ASP A 11 13.98 5.76 9.42
C ASP A 11 12.57 6.41 9.42
N GLY A 12 12.41 7.53 8.71
CA GLY A 12 11.15 8.28 8.63
C GLY A 12 10.90 9.25 9.78
N THR A 13 11.81 9.38 10.75
CA THR A 13 11.69 10.34 11.87
C THR A 13 12.05 11.77 11.50
N GLY A 14 12.70 11.96 10.34
CA GLY A 14 13.28 13.24 9.92
C GLY A 14 14.71 13.47 10.43
N SER A 15 15.29 12.50 11.15
CA SER A 15 16.71 12.53 11.56
C SER A 15 17.65 12.33 10.37
N GLU A 16 18.93 12.68 10.56
CA GLU A 16 19.98 12.39 9.58
C GLU A 16 20.11 10.88 9.31
N PRO A 17 20.32 10.45 8.06
CA PRO A 17 20.44 9.04 7.73
C PRO A 17 21.74 8.43 8.27
N TYR A 18 21.70 7.14 8.59
CA TYR A 18 22.85 6.42 9.15
C TYR A 18 23.02 5.02 8.54
N LYS A 19 24.25 4.51 8.53
CA LYS A 19 24.53 3.14 8.05
C LYS A 19 24.00 2.11 9.05
N ALA A 20 23.23 1.14 8.57
CA ALA A 20 22.71 0.05 9.38
C ALA A 20 22.36 -1.19 8.57
N ASP A 21 22.31 -2.31 9.28
CA ASP A 21 21.74 -3.57 8.83
C ASP A 21 20.31 -3.72 9.41
N ILE A 22 19.42 -4.38 8.65
CA ILE A 22 18.03 -4.63 9.05
C ILE A 22 17.71 -6.12 8.94
N LEU A 23 17.37 -6.74 10.06
CA LEU A 23 16.87 -8.11 10.11
C LEU A 23 15.34 -8.11 10.12
N ILE A 24 14.77 -8.88 9.22
CA ILE A 24 13.34 -9.05 9.00
C ILE A 24 12.98 -10.51 9.34
N ASP A 25 11.96 -10.68 10.17
CA ASP A 25 11.36 -11.97 10.51
C ASP A 25 9.88 -11.95 10.15
N GLY A 26 9.50 -12.72 9.14
CA GLY A 26 8.16 -12.72 8.57
C GLY A 26 7.74 -11.31 8.10
N ASP A 27 6.74 -10.75 8.77
CA ASP A 27 6.11 -9.45 8.49
C ASP A 27 6.66 -8.30 9.36
N LYS A 28 7.67 -8.55 10.19
CA LYS A 28 8.21 -7.56 11.14
C LYS A 28 9.70 -7.32 10.96
N ILE A 29 10.10 -6.09 11.27
CA ILE A 29 11.50 -5.75 11.51
C ILE A 29 11.87 -6.30 12.89
N ALA A 30 12.74 -7.31 12.92
CA ALA A 30 13.18 -7.96 14.14
C ALA A 30 14.31 -7.18 14.83
N LYS A 31 15.22 -6.57 14.05
CA LYS A 31 16.36 -5.82 14.58
C LYS A 31 16.89 -4.83 13.56
N ILE A 32 17.33 -3.66 14.05
CA ILE A 32 18.16 -2.71 13.30
C ILE A 32 19.42 -2.47 14.14
N ALA A 33 20.60 -2.57 13.53
CA ALA A 33 21.87 -2.33 14.22
C ALA A 33 22.96 -1.90 13.22
N PRO A 34 24.06 -1.27 13.67
CA PRO A 34 25.15 -0.87 12.77
C PRO A 34 25.77 -2.03 11.99
N ALA A 35 25.77 -3.23 12.56
CA ALA A 35 26.18 -4.47 11.93
C ALA A 35 25.42 -5.65 12.55
N ILE A 36 24.99 -6.60 11.72
CA ILE A 36 24.39 -7.86 12.14
C ILE A 36 25.18 -9.00 11.51
N GLU A 37 25.65 -9.91 12.36
CA GLU A 37 26.24 -11.17 11.93
C GLU A 37 25.15 -12.05 11.31
N ALA A 38 25.40 -12.50 10.07
CA ALA A 38 24.44 -13.31 9.33
C ALA A 38 24.57 -14.78 9.73
N GLU A 39 23.44 -15.45 9.97
CA GLU A 39 23.42 -16.91 10.03
C GLU A 39 23.34 -17.51 8.63
N GLU A 40 23.93 -18.69 8.43
CA GLU A 40 23.96 -19.39 7.13
C GLU A 40 22.58 -19.67 6.54
N THR A 41 21.55 -19.76 7.39
CA THR A 41 20.17 -20.05 6.97
C THR A 41 19.38 -18.83 6.52
N TRP A 42 19.93 -17.61 6.68
CA TRP A 42 19.22 -16.37 6.38
C TRP A 42 19.39 -15.97 4.92
N GLU A 43 18.34 -15.38 4.34
CA GLU A 43 18.46 -14.70 3.06
C GLU A 43 19.18 -13.36 3.29
N VAL A 44 20.38 -13.20 2.73
CA VAL A 44 21.18 -11.98 2.88
C VAL A 44 21.17 -11.19 1.57
N VAL A 45 20.82 -9.91 1.66
CA VAL A 45 20.84 -8.97 0.54
C VAL A 45 21.75 -7.80 0.90
N ASP A 46 22.82 -7.61 0.15
CA ASP A 46 23.67 -6.43 0.28
C ASP A 46 23.05 -5.26 -0.47
N VAL A 47 22.83 -4.16 0.25
CA VAL A 47 22.23 -2.93 -0.28
C VAL A 47 23.18 -1.74 -0.12
N GLU A 48 24.50 -2.01 -0.11
CA GLU A 48 25.51 -0.95 -0.11
C GLU A 48 25.30 0.04 -1.27
N GLY A 49 25.44 1.33 -0.96
CA GLY A 49 25.24 2.42 -1.92
C GLY A 49 23.77 2.75 -2.20
N LEU A 50 22.83 2.02 -1.59
CA LEU A 50 21.39 2.28 -1.71
C LEU A 50 20.82 2.90 -0.43
N SER A 51 19.74 3.64 -0.60
CA SER A 51 18.91 4.13 0.50
C SER A 51 17.91 3.05 0.92
N VAL A 52 17.75 2.86 2.22
CA VAL A 52 16.70 2.03 2.80
C VAL A 52 15.74 2.94 3.56
N SER A 53 14.44 2.79 3.33
CA SER A 53 13.41 3.60 3.97
C SER A 53 12.15 2.78 4.25
N PRO A 54 11.24 3.24 5.13
CA PRO A 54 9.89 2.72 5.19
C PRO A 54 9.24 2.76 3.80
N GLY A 55 8.42 1.76 3.49
CA GLY A 55 7.62 1.79 2.27
C GLY A 55 6.73 3.03 2.25
N PHE A 56 6.56 3.65 1.08
CA PHE A 56 5.83 4.91 0.98
C PHE A 56 4.33 4.69 1.23
N ILE A 57 3.70 5.71 1.82
CA ILE A 57 2.28 5.77 2.08
C ILE A 57 1.67 6.79 1.11
N ASP A 58 0.91 6.30 0.14
CA ASP A 58 0.12 7.14 -0.75
C ASP A 58 -1.12 7.65 0.00
N ALA A 59 -1.06 8.92 0.41
CA ALA A 59 -2.11 9.56 1.20
C ALA A 59 -3.38 9.90 0.41
N HIS A 60 -3.34 9.82 -0.93
CA HIS A 60 -4.46 10.24 -1.77
C HIS A 60 -4.62 9.31 -2.97
N SER A 61 -5.27 8.17 -2.73
CA SER A 61 -5.47 7.15 -3.74
C SER A 61 -6.95 6.97 -4.12
N HIS A 62 -7.16 6.54 -5.36
CA HIS A 62 -8.43 6.02 -5.86
C HIS A 62 -8.33 4.52 -6.21
N ASN A 63 -7.33 3.86 -5.63
CA ASN A 63 -7.07 2.44 -5.88
C ASN A 63 -8.12 1.50 -5.28
N ASP A 64 -9.07 2.00 -4.48
CA ASP A 64 -10.22 1.24 -3.98
C ASP A 64 -11.00 0.54 -5.11
N TRP A 65 -11.17 1.20 -6.25
CA TRP A 65 -11.83 0.64 -7.45
C TRP A 65 -11.11 -0.54 -8.09
N PHE A 66 -9.81 -0.65 -7.86
CA PHE A 66 -9.00 -1.76 -8.32
C PHE A 66 -8.87 -2.84 -7.23
N ALA A 67 -8.82 -2.43 -5.96
CA ALA A 67 -8.76 -3.33 -4.80
C ALA A 67 -9.96 -4.28 -4.72
N ILE A 68 -11.14 -3.81 -5.13
CA ILE A 68 -12.36 -4.61 -5.17
C ILE A 68 -12.41 -5.68 -6.26
N LYS A 69 -11.45 -5.73 -7.19
CA LYS A 69 -11.45 -6.69 -8.29
C LYS A 69 -10.95 -8.05 -7.82
N LYS A 70 -11.48 -9.14 -8.39
CA LYS A 70 -11.07 -10.54 -8.09
C LYS A 70 -9.56 -10.79 -8.23
N HIS A 71 -8.89 -10.07 -9.13
CA HIS A 71 -7.44 -10.16 -9.36
C HIS A 71 -6.82 -8.75 -9.37
N PRO A 72 -6.63 -8.12 -8.20
CA PRO A 72 -6.31 -6.70 -8.11
C PRO A 72 -4.81 -6.41 -8.29
N ALA A 73 -3.94 -7.40 -8.08
CA ALA A 73 -2.49 -7.23 -8.01
C ALA A 73 -1.87 -6.51 -9.23
N LYS A 74 -2.33 -6.82 -10.45
CA LYS A 74 -1.83 -6.19 -11.69
C LYS A 74 -2.06 -4.68 -11.76
N TYR A 75 -3.07 -4.17 -11.05
CA TYR A 75 -3.36 -2.73 -11.01
C TYR A 75 -2.47 -1.99 -10.00
N PHE A 76 -1.84 -2.71 -9.08
CA PHE A 76 -0.96 -2.13 -8.06
C PHE A 76 0.52 -2.15 -8.46
N GLU A 77 0.89 -2.93 -9.48
CA GLU A 77 2.27 -3.02 -9.94
C GLU A 77 2.93 -1.65 -10.24
N PRO A 78 2.27 -0.68 -10.91
CA PRO A 78 2.87 0.63 -11.14
C PRO A 78 3.19 1.41 -9.86
N PHE A 79 2.44 1.18 -8.77
CA PHE A 79 2.62 1.85 -7.48
C PHE A 79 3.69 1.15 -6.64
N ILE A 80 3.71 -0.19 -6.65
CA ILE A 80 4.76 -0.99 -6.01
C ILE A 80 6.13 -0.63 -6.59
N ARG A 81 6.22 -0.44 -7.92
CA ARG A 81 7.45 -0.01 -8.61
C ARG A 81 7.93 1.39 -8.20
N GLN A 82 7.07 2.21 -7.62
CA GLN A 82 7.42 3.53 -7.06
C GLN A 82 7.83 3.44 -5.58
N GLY A 83 7.75 2.26 -4.96
CA GLY A 83 8.03 2.07 -3.53
C GLY A 83 6.81 2.23 -2.62
N ILE A 84 5.60 2.35 -3.17
CA ILE A 84 4.37 2.47 -2.37
C ILE A 84 4.01 1.11 -1.77
N SER A 85 3.81 1.10 -0.46
CA SER A 85 3.45 -0.08 0.33
C SER A 85 2.05 -0.01 0.94
N SER A 86 1.46 1.20 1.00
CA SER A 86 0.15 1.43 1.59
C SER A 86 -0.55 2.62 0.94
N PHE A 87 -1.88 2.60 0.93
CA PHE A 87 -2.73 3.63 0.34
C PHE A 87 -3.83 4.05 1.30
N VAL A 88 -4.16 5.33 1.33
CA VAL A 88 -5.41 5.85 1.88
C VAL A 88 -6.37 6.09 0.70
N ALA A 89 -7.50 5.38 0.69
CA ALA A 89 -8.46 5.37 -0.41
C ALA A 89 -9.81 6.01 -0.02
N GLY A 90 -10.78 6.05 -0.94
CA GLY A 90 -12.08 6.68 -0.67
C GLY A 90 -12.06 8.21 -0.71
N ASN A 91 -11.09 8.77 -1.44
CA ASN A 91 -10.88 10.21 -1.53
C ASN A 91 -11.94 10.91 -2.39
N CYS A 92 -12.02 12.24 -2.28
CA CYS A 92 -12.85 13.10 -3.14
C CYS A 92 -14.36 12.79 -3.12
N GLY A 93 -14.86 12.12 -2.07
CA GLY A 93 -16.25 11.65 -2.02
C GLY A 93 -16.53 10.47 -2.96
N ILE A 94 -15.49 9.75 -3.38
CA ILE A 94 -15.53 8.65 -4.34
C ILE A 94 -14.95 7.42 -3.67
N SER A 95 -15.76 6.38 -3.48
CA SER A 95 -15.34 5.10 -2.93
C SER A 95 -16.02 3.93 -3.66
N ALA A 96 -15.29 2.82 -3.81
CA ALA A 96 -15.81 1.60 -4.40
C ALA A 96 -17.06 1.00 -3.71
N PRO A 97 -17.19 0.98 -2.36
CA PRO A 97 -18.42 0.56 -1.72
C PRO A 97 -19.46 1.69 -1.62
N GLY A 98 -20.62 1.45 -2.24
CA GLY A 98 -21.90 1.47 -1.55
C GLY A 98 -22.63 2.80 -1.39
N PHE A 99 -23.65 2.98 -2.20
CA PHE A 99 -24.79 3.82 -1.90
C PHE A 99 -26.08 2.99 -1.92
N GLU A 100 -27.11 3.44 -1.21
CA GLU A 100 -28.43 2.82 -1.24
C GLU A 100 -28.93 2.71 -2.69
N ALA A 101 -29.39 1.54 -3.10
CA ALA A 101 -29.77 1.26 -4.48
C ALA A 101 -30.81 2.26 -5.03
N ASP A 102 -31.66 2.78 -4.14
CA ASP A 102 -32.73 3.74 -4.43
C ASP A 102 -32.45 5.14 -3.86
N THR A 103 -31.18 5.49 -3.61
CA THR A 103 -30.83 6.80 -3.05
C THR A 103 -31.32 7.94 -3.95
N PRO A 104 -32.02 8.96 -3.42
CA PRO A 104 -32.44 10.14 -4.18
C PRO A 104 -31.26 11.08 -4.49
N HIS A 105 -30.03 10.65 -4.21
CA HIS A 105 -28.80 11.40 -4.42
C HIS A 105 -27.89 10.74 -5.45
N GLU A 106 -28.39 9.78 -6.24
CA GLU A 106 -27.60 9.08 -7.27
C GLU A 106 -26.94 10.08 -8.24
N ASP A 107 -27.65 11.16 -8.58
CA ASP A 107 -27.16 12.26 -9.42
C ASP A 107 -26.00 13.06 -8.79
N LYS A 108 -25.82 12.98 -7.48
CA LYS A 108 -24.74 13.64 -6.72
C LYS A 108 -23.54 12.74 -6.50
N LEU A 109 -23.68 11.43 -6.72
CA LEU A 109 -22.61 10.46 -6.49
C LEU A 109 -21.69 10.38 -7.72
N GLY A 110 -20.39 10.62 -7.51
CA GLY A 110 -19.39 10.63 -8.58
C GLY A 110 -19.52 11.81 -9.57
N ALA A 111 -20.12 12.92 -9.15
CA ALA A 111 -20.16 14.13 -9.96
C ALA A 111 -18.72 14.60 -10.31
N GLY A 112 -18.44 14.84 -11.59
CA GLY A 112 -17.14 15.31 -12.10
C GLY A 112 -16.52 14.38 -13.16
N LEU A 113 -15.18 14.26 -13.17
CA LEU A 113 -14.41 13.50 -14.15
C LEU A 113 -14.63 11.97 -14.08
N PHE A 114 -15.17 11.47 -12.97
CA PHE A 114 -15.30 10.04 -12.65
C PHE A 114 -16.75 9.65 -12.30
N GLY A 115 -17.66 9.85 -13.26
CA GLY A 115 -19.07 9.47 -13.11
C GLY A 115 -19.29 7.96 -12.98
N TYR A 116 -20.29 7.57 -12.19
CA TYR A 116 -20.77 6.18 -12.08
C TYR A 116 -21.58 5.80 -13.34
N GLN A 117 -20.91 5.62 -14.48
CA GLN A 117 -21.55 5.12 -15.70
C GLN A 117 -21.49 3.59 -15.72
N ALA A 118 -22.52 2.94 -15.17
CA ALA A 118 -22.68 1.49 -15.12
C ALA A 118 -21.63 0.71 -14.29
N THR A 119 -20.95 1.37 -13.35
CA THR A 119 -19.97 0.73 -12.47
C THR A 119 -20.59 0.13 -11.21
N THR A 120 -19.91 -0.88 -10.67
CA THR A 120 -20.30 -1.82 -9.61
C THR A 120 -20.42 -1.18 -8.21
N GLY A 121 -21.22 -0.12 -8.05
CA GLY A 121 -21.29 0.66 -6.79
C GLY A 121 -22.57 0.52 -5.95
N ARG A 122 -23.60 -0.20 -6.45
CA ARG A 122 -24.91 -0.34 -5.80
C ARG A 122 -24.91 -1.42 -4.72
N TYR A 123 -24.04 -1.25 -3.73
CA TYR A 123 -23.90 -2.20 -2.62
C TYR A 123 -24.16 -1.48 -1.30
N PRO A 124 -25.42 -1.39 -0.84
CA PRO A 124 -25.77 -0.68 0.41
C PRO A 124 -25.04 -1.24 1.64
N THR A 125 -24.52 -2.48 1.54
CA THR A 125 -23.73 -3.11 2.58
C THR A 125 -22.43 -3.71 2.05
N VAL A 126 -21.43 -3.80 2.92
CA VAL A 126 -20.18 -4.53 2.64
C VAL A 126 -20.45 -5.99 2.30
N SER A 127 -21.44 -6.63 2.94
CA SER A 127 -21.86 -8.00 2.62
C SER A 127 -22.35 -8.11 1.17
N SER A 128 -23.25 -7.22 0.74
CA SER A 128 -23.76 -7.24 -0.65
C SER A 128 -22.67 -7.04 -1.71
N PHE A 129 -21.60 -6.33 -1.34
CA PHE A 129 -20.44 -6.15 -2.21
C PHE A 129 -19.64 -7.45 -2.39
N PHE A 130 -19.47 -8.26 -1.33
CA PHE A 130 -18.72 -9.52 -1.42
C PHE A 130 -19.49 -10.69 -2.07
N GLU A 131 -20.82 -10.58 -2.16
CA GLU A 131 -21.68 -11.60 -2.77
C GLU A 131 -21.84 -11.47 -4.30
N ALA A 132 -21.42 -10.35 -4.89
CA ALA A 132 -21.54 -10.05 -6.33
C ALA A 132 -20.33 -10.51 -7.17
#